data_AF-A0A1Y3RQ10-F1
#
_entry.id   AF-A0A1Y3RQ10-F1
#
_cell.length_a   1.000
_cell.length_b   1.000
_cell.length_c   1.000
_cell.angle_alpha   90.00
_cell.angle_beta   90.00
_cell.angle_gamma   90.00
#
_symmetry.space_group_name_H-M   'P 1'
#
loop_
_entity.id
_entity.type
_entity.pdbx_description
1 polymer ?
#
loop_
_entity_poly.entity_id
_entity_poly.type
_entity_poly.pdbx_seq_one_letter_code
_entity_poly.pdbx_strand_id
1 'polypeptide(L)'
;MTITKAIEVFLMAWRSTWDPSLEVMTWPRYPYRELGPSQASDHTMFFSIAKRGYGYKRKGIKPRKPPDADVRSIQEVLNLALPAGFRIREVQDQGERILIVMEDTNHEEF
;
A
#
# COMPACT_ATOMS: atom_id res chain seq x y z
N MET A 1 15.93 -3.34 -4.60
CA MET A 1 15.23 -2.12 -4.08
C MET A 1 15.58 -1.75 -2.62
N THR A 2 15.74 -0.45 -2.31
CA THR A 2 15.86 0.08 -0.93
C THR A 2 14.51 0.50 -0.35
N ILE A 3 14.39 0.56 0.99
CA ILE A 3 13.16 1.01 1.67
C ILE A 3 12.72 2.41 1.22
N THR A 4 13.66 3.37 1.16
CA THR A 4 13.37 4.74 0.74
C THR A 4 12.80 4.78 -0.67
N LYS A 5 13.43 4.07 -1.61
CA LYS A 5 12.97 4.01 -3.00
C LYS A 5 11.59 3.37 -3.10
N ALA A 6 11.36 2.30 -2.32
CA ALA A 6 10.08 1.62 -2.26
C ALA A 6 8.96 2.57 -1.81
N ILE A 7 9.17 3.31 -0.73
CA ILE A 7 8.21 4.30 -0.23
C ILE A 7 7.93 5.36 -1.28
N GLU A 8 8.97 5.93 -1.90
CA GLU A 8 8.82 6.97 -2.92
C GLU A 8 7.97 6.49 -4.10
N VAL A 9 8.33 5.33 -4.66
CA VAL A 9 7.63 4.74 -5.81
C VAL A 9 6.18 4.43 -5.46
N PHE A 10 5.95 3.78 -4.33
CA PHE A 10 4.61 3.43 -3.87
C PHE A 10 3.73 4.68 -3.66
N LEU A 11 4.27 5.72 -3.01
CA LEU A 11 3.52 6.96 -2.79
C LEU A 11 3.28 7.74 -4.08
N MET A 12 4.22 7.72 -5.03
CA MET A 12 4.01 8.35 -6.34
C MET A 12 2.89 7.66 -7.12
N ALA A 13 2.89 6.33 -7.17
CA ALA A 13 1.83 5.54 -7.82
C ALA A 13 0.48 5.77 -7.15
N TRP A 14 0.42 5.72 -5.82
CA TRP A 14 -0.82 5.98 -5.11
C TRP A 14 -1.31 7.43 -5.30
N ARG A 15 -0.42 8.44 -5.25
CA ARG A 15 -0.82 9.84 -5.43
C ARG A 15 -1.34 10.17 -6.82
N SER A 16 -0.80 9.50 -7.83
CA SER A 16 -1.18 9.71 -9.23
C SER A 16 -2.47 8.99 -9.62
N THR A 17 -3.00 8.15 -8.72
CA THR A 17 -4.19 7.34 -9.01
C THR A 17 -5.36 7.77 -8.15
N TRP A 18 -6.43 8.19 -8.82
CA TRP A 18 -7.70 8.49 -8.17
C TRP A 18 -8.72 7.42 -8.52
N ASP A 19 -8.80 6.39 -7.68
CA ASP A 19 -9.75 5.28 -7.81
C ASP A 19 -10.49 5.04 -6.49
N PRO A 20 -11.83 4.79 -6.52
CA PRO A 20 -12.63 4.56 -5.33
C PRO A 20 -12.13 3.42 -4.43
N SER A 21 -11.51 2.37 -5.00
CA SER A 21 -10.96 1.25 -4.22
C SER A 21 -9.83 1.68 -3.27
N LEU A 22 -9.12 2.76 -3.58
CA LEU A 22 -8.05 3.29 -2.72
C LEU A 22 -8.58 4.16 -1.58
N GLU A 23 -9.87 4.53 -1.55
CA GLU A 23 -10.43 5.40 -0.50
C GLU A 23 -10.45 4.74 0.88
N VAL A 24 -10.48 3.41 0.91
CA VAL A 24 -10.38 2.63 2.15
C VAL A 24 -9.00 2.75 2.79
N MET A 25 -7.97 3.17 2.05
CA MET A 25 -6.63 3.36 2.58
C MET A 25 -6.43 4.79 3.11
N THR A 26 -5.72 4.92 4.23
CA THR A 26 -5.38 6.24 4.77
C THR A 26 -4.08 6.75 4.17
N TRP A 27 -4.12 7.93 3.55
CA TRP A 27 -2.92 8.63 3.11
C TRP A 27 -1.94 8.88 4.29
N PRO A 28 -0.69 8.39 4.23
CA PRO A 28 0.24 8.52 5.34
C PRO A 28 0.80 9.95 5.43
N ARG A 29 0.84 10.51 6.64
CA ARG A 29 1.52 11.79 6.92
C ARG A 29 3.00 11.59 7.23
N TYR A 30 3.34 10.47 7.86
CA TYR A 30 4.70 10.08 8.20
C TYR A 30 5.00 8.69 7.61
N PRO A 31 5.41 8.60 6.33
CA PRO A 31 5.46 7.35 5.58
C PRO A 31 6.22 6.21 6.27
N TYR A 32 7.44 6.46 6.75
CA TYR A 32 8.23 5.43 7.45
C TYR A 32 7.54 4.85 8.68
N ARG A 33 6.82 5.69 9.44
CA ARG A 33 6.15 5.23 10.66
C ARG A 33 4.80 4.59 10.37
N GLU A 34 4.07 5.16 9.42
CA GLU A 34 2.67 4.80 9.18
C GLU A 34 2.51 3.64 8.19
N LEU A 35 3.43 3.50 7.24
CA LEU A 35 3.48 2.34 6.33
C LEU A 35 4.21 1.14 6.95
N GLY A 36 4.99 1.35 8.01
CA GLY A 36 5.79 0.29 8.67
C GLY A 36 6.58 -0.57 7.69
N PRO A 37 7.40 0.03 6.80
CA PRO A 37 8.03 -0.69 5.71
C PRO A 37 9.02 -1.70 6.25
N SER A 38 8.92 -2.94 5.78
CA SER A 38 9.90 -3.98 6.05
C SER A 38 10.34 -4.65 4.75
N GLN A 39 11.59 -5.09 4.71
CA GLN A 39 12.16 -5.80 3.57
C GLN A 39 12.38 -7.27 3.93
N ALA A 40 11.93 -8.19 3.09
CA ALA A 40 12.27 -9.60 3.23
C ALA A 40 13.57 -9.96 2.50
N SER A 41 14.04 -11.18 2.73
CA SER A 41 15.28 -11.72 2.16
C SER A 41 15.26 -11.85 0.64
N ASP A 42 14.08 -11.98 0.03
CA ASP A 42 13.86 -12.04 -1.42
C ASP A 42 13.72 -10.64 -2.06
N HIS A 43 14.18 -9.59 -1.37
CA HIS A 43 14.06 -8.18 -1.76
C HIS A 43 12.64 -7.64 -1.91
N THR A 44 11.60 -8.39 -1.51
CA THR A 44 10.23 -7.89 -1.44
C THR A 44 10.07 -6.88 -0.30
N MET A 45 9.20 -5.90 -0.53
CA MET A 45 8.88 -4.80 0.36
C MET A 45 7.44 -4.89 0.84
N PHE A 46 7.25 -4.87 2.16
CA PHE A 46 5.94 -4.91 2.79
C PHE A 46 5.54 -3.52 3.24
N PHE A 47 4.31 -3.13 2.97
CA PHE A 47 3.67 -1.93 3.51
C PHE A 47 2.40 -2.32 4.25
N SER A 48 2.22 -1.77 5.44
CA SER A 48 1.02 -1.92 6.25
C SER A 48 0.28 -0.59 6.34
N ILE A 49 -0.87 -0.49 5.70
CA ILE A 49 -1.65 0.74 5.62
C ILE A 49 -2.90 0.64 6.51
N ALA A 50 -3.13 1.62 7.37
CA ALA A 50 -4.34 1.67 8.18
C ALA A 50 -5.58 2.06 7.34
N LYS A 51 -6.72 1.45 7.62
CA LYS A 51 -7.96 1.78 6.92
C LYS A 51 -8.53 3.15 7.30
N ARG A 52 -9.04 3.89 6.32
CA ARG A 52 -9.58 5.24 6.49
C ARG A 52 -10.79 5.22 7.40
N GLY A 53 -10.79 6.12 8.37
CA GLY A 53 -11.84 6.19 9.39
C GLY A 53 -11.77 5.10 10.46
N TYR A 54 -10.78 4.20 10.39
CA TYR A 54 -10.54 3.20 11.40
C TYR A 54 -9.03 3.13 11.73
N GLY A 55 -8.61 3.76 12.83
CA GLY A 55 -7.20 3.77 13.25
C GLY A 55 -6.41 5.03 12.86
N TYR A 56 -6.96 5.89 12.00
CA TYR A 56 -6.42 7.22 11.73
C TYR A 56 -7.35 8.34 12.23
N LYS A 57 -6.79 9.54 12.46
CA LYS A 57 -7.41 10.73 13.08
C LYS A 57 -8.65 11.27 12.33
N ARG A 58 -9.72 10.48 12.22
CA ARG A 58 -11.01 10.92 11.70
C ARG A 58 -11.76 11.69 12.77
N LYS A 59 -12.31 12.85 12.42
CA LYS A 59 -13.30 13.55 13.24
C LYS A 59 -14.67 12.89 12.99
N GLY A 60 -15.31 12.35 14.03
CA GLY A 60 -16.64 11.73 13.95
C GLY A 60 -16.72 10.31 14.52
N ILE A 61 -17.91 9.70 14.43
CA ILE A 61 -18.16 8.35 14.93
C ILE A 61 -17.33 7.34 14.12
N LYS A 62 -16.44 6.63 14.82
CA LYS A 62 -15.65 5.54 14.24
C LYS A 62 -16.58 4.33 14.04
N PRO A 63 -16.67 3.77 12.82
CA PRO A 63 -17.41 2.53 12.63
C PRO A 63 -16.77 1.42 13.47
N ARG A 64 -17.61 0.54 14.05
CA ARG A 64 -17.14 -0.52 14.95
C ARG A 64 -16.25 -1.56 14.24
N LYS A 65 -16.49 -1.77 12.94
CA LYS A 65 -15.65 -2.55 12.03
C LYS A 65 -15.37 -1.69 10.78
N PRO A 66 -14.12 -1.61 10.29
CA PRO A 66 -13.86 -1.00 8.99
C PRO A 66 -14.53 -1.79 7.86
N PRO A 67 -14.88 -1.14 6.74
CA PRO A 67 -15.37 -1.86 5.57
C PRO A 67 -14.28 -2.79 5.03
N ASP A 68 -14.70 -3.89 4.42
CA ASP A 68 -13.79 -4.81 3.76
C ASP A 68 -13.18 -4.12 2.51
N ALA A 69 -11.90 -4.35 2.25
CA ALA A 69 -11.19 -3.74 1.14
C ALA A 69 -11.30 -4.58 -0.12
N ASP A 70 -11.51 -3.94 -1.27
CA ASP A 70 -11.40 -4.61 -2.57
C ASP A 70 -9.92 -4.76 -2.94
N VAL A 71 -9.31 -5.81 -2.39
CA VAL A 71 -7.87 -6.09 -2.56
C VAL A 71 -7.48 -6.29 -4.02
N ARG A 72 -8.38 -6.83 -4.85
CA ARG A 72 -8.13 -7.06 -6.27
C ARG A 72 -8.05 -5.74 -7.02
N SER A 73 -9.06 -4.87 -6.83
CA SER A 73 -9.06 -3.56 -7.46
C SER A 73 -7.86 -2.71 -7.00
N ILE A 74 -7.55 -2.72 -5.70
CA ILE A 74 -6.35 -2.03 -5.17
C ILE A 74 -5.08 -2.52 -5.88
N GLN A 75 -4.92 -3.84 -6.03
CA GLN A 75 -3.76 -4.42 -6.69
C GLN A 75 -3.67 -4.04 -8.17
N GLU A 76 -4.77 -4.14 -8.91
CA GLU A 76 -4.84 -3.81 -10.34
C GLU A 76 -4.52 -2.33 -10.56
N VAL A 77 -5.19 -1.45 -9.82
CA VAL A 77 -5.07 0.01 -9.90
C VAL A 77 -3.65 0.47 -9.57
N LEU A 78 -3.05 -0.05 -8.49
CA LEU A 78 -1.67 0.33 -8.13
C LEU A 78 -0.65 -0.21 -9.13
N ASN A 79 -0.83 -1.44 -9.64
CA ASN A 79 0.07 -1.98 -10.68
C ASN A 79 0.04 -1.16 -11.96
N LEU A 80 -1.12 -0.61 -12.35
CA LEU A 80 -1.23 0.26 -13.53
C LEU A 80 -0.50 1.60 -13.35
N ALA A 81 -0.34 2.06 -12.11
CA ALA A 81 0.29 3.34 -11.78
C ALA A 81 1.76 3.23 -11.40
N LEU A 82 2.24 2.03 -11.10
CA LEU A 82 3.65 1.80 -10.80
C LEU A 82 4.51 2.01 -12.06
N PRO A 83 5.71 2.61 -11.91
CA PRO A 83 6.65 2.67 -13.01
C PRO A 83 7.12 1.26 -13.41
N ALA A 84 7.55 1.13 -14.66
CA ALA A 84 8.14 -0.12 -15.15
C ALA A 84 9.27 -0.60 -14.23
N GLY A 85 9.32 -1.91 -13.99
CA GLY A 85 10.30 -2.51 -13.08
C GLY A 85 9.82 -2.65 -11.63
N PHE A 86 8.60 -2.24 -11.31
CA PHE A 86 7.99 -2.46 -10.00
C PHE A 86 6.62 -3.11 -10.16
N ARG A 87 6.27 -3.95 -9.18
CA ARG A 87 4.97 -4.64 -9.18
C ARG A 87 4.44 -4.80 -7.75
N ILE A 88 3.13 -4.64 -7.58
CA ILE A 88 2.40 -5.16 -6.42
C ILE A 88 2.11 -6.63 -6.66
N ARG A 89 2.87 -7.49 -5.96
CA ARG A 89 2.72 -8.94 -5.97
C ARG A 89 1.43 -9.38 -5.27
N GLU A 90 1.12 -8.75 -4.14
CA GLU A 90 0.03 -9.16 -3.29
C GLU A 90 -0.57 -8.00 -2.50
N VAL A 91 -1.90 -8.06 -2.31
CA VAL A 91 -2.64 -7.18 -1.41
C VAL A 91 -3.53 -8.05 -0.51
N GLN A 92 -3.44 -7.85 0.80
CA GLN A 92 -4.25 -8.57 1.78
C GLN A 92 -5.01 -7.60 2.68
N ASP A 93 -6.28 -7.91 2.94
CA ASP A 93 -7.06 -7.23 3.96
C ASP A 93 -6.90 -7.95 5.30
N GLN A 94 -6.31 -7.28 6.28
CA GLN A 94 -6.08 -7.77 7.64
C GLN A 94 -7.10 -7.18 8.64
N GLY A 95 -8.28 -6.78 8.16
CA GLY A 95 -9.33 -6.19 8.96
C GLY A 95 -9.11 -4.70 9.18
N GLU A 96 -8.22 -4.32 10.10
CA GLU A 96 -7.93 -2.91 10.41
C GLU A 96 -6.91 -2.26 9.48
N ARG A 97 -6.17 -3.11 8.76
CA ARG A 97 -5.03 -2.73 7.92
C ARG A 97 -5.08 -3.47 6.60
N ILE A 98 -4.43 -2.88 5.60
CA ILE A 98 -4.17 -3.50 4.31
C ILE A 98 -2.67 -3.75 4.24
N LEU A 99 -2.28 -4.99 4.00
CA LEU A 99 -0.90 -5.35 3.70
C LEU A 99 -0.72 -5.28 2.19
N ILE A 100 0.34 -4.62 1.75
CA ILE A 100 0.75 -4.54 0.35
C ILE A 100 2.17 -5.10 0.25
N VAL A 101 2.37 -6.03 -0.67
CA VAL A 101 3.67 -6.61 -0.98
C VAL A 101 4.09 -6.12 -2.35
N MET A 102 5.20 -5.39 -2.39
CA MET A 102 5.77 -4.81 -3.59
C MET A 102 7.14 -5.40 -3.88
N GLU A 103 7.43 -5.65 -5.15
CA GLU A 103 8.70 -6.19 -5.61
C GLU A 103 9.29 -5.34 -6.73
N ASP A 104 10.59 -5.49 -6.91
CA ASP A 104 11.37 -4.84 -7.97
C ASP A 104 11.69 -5.91 -9.00
N THR A 105 10.99 -5.86 -10.13
CA THR A 105 11.09 -6.86 -11.20
C THR A 105 12.34 -6.67 -12.06
N ASN A 106 13.11 -5.59 -11.85
CA ASN A 106 14.40 -5.42 -12.51
C ASN A 106 15.50 -6.32 -11.91
N HIS A 107 15.23 -6.98 -10.78
CA HIS A 107 16.14 -7.95 -10.18
C HIS A 107 15.92 -9.39 -10.69
N GLU A 108 15.04 -9.62 -11.67
CA GLU A 108 14.93 -10.89 -12.40
C GLU A 108 15.95 -11.01 -13.56
N GLU A 109 17.16 -10.47 -13.39
CA GLU A 109 18.26 -10.72 -14.33
C GLU A 109 19.07 -11.95 -13.87
N PHE A 110 18.78 -13.08 -14.54
CA PHE A 110 19.60 -14.26 -14.85
C PHE A 110 20.74 -14.70 -13.90
#